data_AF-A0A380EL04-F1
#
_entry.id   AF-A0A380EL04-F1
#
_cell.length_a   1.000
_cell.length_b   1.000
_cell.length_c   1.000
_cell.angle_alpha   90.00
_cell.angle_beta   90.00
_cell.angle_gamma   90.00
#
_symmetry.space_group_name_H-M   'P 1'
#
loop_
_entity.id
_entity.type
_entity.pdbx_description
1 polymer ?
#
loop_
_entity_poly.entity_id
_entity_poly.type
_entity_poly.pdbx_seq_one_letter_code
_entity_poly.pdbx_strand_id
1 'polypeptide(L)'
;MTLAQVEYRGTGRRKNSVARVRLVPGEGNITVNNRDVREYLPFESLILDLNQPFDVTETKGNYDVLVNVHGGGFTGQAQAIRHGIARALLEADPEYRGSLKRAGLLTRDPRMKERKNQVLKQLVVHLNSQNVNCRTICTKHLDIMSRCFLRFAANMECVEYK
;
A
#
# COMPACT_ATOMS: atom_id res chain seq x y z
N MET A 1 -0.66 -18.42 -39.44
CA MET A 1 -1.94 -18.89 -38.85
C MET A 1 -1.71 -19.07 -37.37
N THR A 2 -1.95 -18.05 -36.56
CA THR A 2 -1.81 -18.15 -35.11
C THR A 2 -3.08 -18.78 -34.56
N LEU A 3 -2.97 -19.96 -33.97
CA LEU A 3 -4.03 -20.61 -33.21
C LEU A 3 -4.60 -19.57 -32.23
N ALA A 4 -5.93 -19.38 -32.27
CA ALA A 4 -6.63 -18.54 -31.30
C ALA A 4 -6.54 -19.25 -29.94
N GLN A 5 -5.47 -18.97 -29.20
CA GLN A 5 -5.27 -19.50 -27.87
C GLN A 5 -6.29 -18.84 -26.93
N VAL A 6 -6.91 -19.63 -26.07
CA VAL A 6 -7.88 -19.11 -25.09
C VAL A 6 -7.12 -18.16 -24.15
N GLU A 7 -7.48 -16.88 -24.20
CA GLU A 7 -6.92 -15.85 -23.33
C GLU A 7 -8.00 -15.27 -22.42
N TYR A 8 -7.72 -15.26 -21.12
CA TYR A 8 -8.59 -14.63 -20.13
C TYR A 8 -8.05 -13.24 -19.83
N ARG A 9 -8.93 -12.24 -19.79
CA ARG A 9 -8.51 -10.84 -19.69
C ARG A 9 -8.88 -10.28 -18.33
N GLY A 10 -8.06 -9.36 -17.84
CA GLY A 10 -8.27 -8.76 -16.53
C GLY A 10 -7.73 -7.35 -16.49
N THR A 11 -8.49 -6.42 -15.95
CA THR A 11 -8.03 -5.03 -15.75
C THR A 11 -7.94 -4.70 -14.27
N GLY A 12 -6.75 -4.30 -13.84
CA GLY A 12 -6.46 -3.96 -12.46
C GLY A 12 -6.09 -2.50 -12.29
N ARG A 13 -6.52 -1.87 -11.20
CA ARG A 13 -6.26 -0.45 -10.93
C ARG A 13 -6.00 -0.21 -9.45
N ARG A 14 -4.94 0.53 -9.13
CA ARG A 14 -4.63 0.99 -7.78
C ARG A 14 -3.88 2.30 -7.84
N LYS A 15 -4.27 3.27 -7.02
CA LYS A 15 -3.74 4.64 -7.08
C LYS A 15 -3.90 5.18 -8.52
N ASN A 16 -2.80 5.59 -9.13
CA ASN A 16 -2.72 6.03 -10.52
C ASN A 16 -2.23 4.93 -11.47
N SER A 17 -2.01 3.71 -10.98
CA SER A 17 -1.51 2.58 -11.77
C SER A 17 -2.66 1.82 -12.41
N VAL A 18 -2.47 1.47 -13.68
CA VAL A 18 -3.41 0.66 -14.47
C VAL A 18 -2.64 -0.51 -15.06
N ALA A 19 -3.15 -1.72 -14.82
CA ALA A 19 -2.61 -2.97 -15.32
C ALA A 19 -3.64 -3.64 -16.23
N ARG A 20 -3.19 -4.04 -17.42
CA ARG A 20 -3.94 -4.90 -18.35
C ARG A 20 -3.26 -6.26 -18.33
N VAL A 21 -3.95 -7.25 -17.78
CA VAL A 21 -3.48 -8.62 -17.60
C VAL A 21 -4.15 -9.50 -18.66
N ARG A 22 -3.38 -10.40 -19.25
CA ARG A 22 -3.86 -11.53 -20.04
C ARG A 22 -3.30 -12.79 -19.41
N LEU A 23 -4.17 -13.76 -19.15
CA LEU A 23 -3.80 -15.09 -18.72
C LEU A 23 -3.93 -16.03 -19.89
N VAL A 24 -2.91 -16.86 -20.07
CA VAL A 24 -2.87 -17.94 -21.06
C VAL A 24 -2.57 -19.22 -20.28
N PRO A 25 -3.25 -20.35 -20.53
CA PRO A 25 -2.88 -21.61 -19.88
C PRO A 25 -1.45 -22.00 -20.28
N GLY A 26 -0.59 -22.28 -19.30
CA GLY A 26 0.86 -22.41 -19.49
C GLY A 26 1.62 -22.89 -18.25
N GLU A 27 2.91 -22.56 -18.15
CA GLU A 27 3.86 -23.09 -17.15
C GLU A 27 4.05 -22.19 -15.91
N GLY A 28 3.38 -21.04 -15.86
CA GLY A 28 3.47 -20.11 -14.72
C GLY A 28 4.42 -18.93 -14.94
N ASN A 29 4.79 -18.64 -16.18
CA ASN A 29 5.72 -17.56 -16.50
C ASN A 29 5.04 -16.20 -16.36
N ILE A 30 5.63 -15.29 -15.58
CA ILE A 30 5.09 -13.94 -15.34
C ILE A 30 5.98 -12.91 -16.03
N THR A 31 5.45 -12.27 -17.06
CA THR A 31 6.12 -11.18 -17.79
C THR A 31 5.38 -9.85 -17.62
N VAL A 32 6.14 -8.80 -17.33
CA VAL A 32 5.63 -7.44 -17.12
C VAL A 32 6.32 -6.50 -18.10
N ASN A 33 5.56 -5.90 -19.02
CA ASN A 33 6.07 -5.02 -20.07
C ASN A 33 7.27 -5.64 -20.84
N ASN A 34 7.13 -6.91 -21.23
CA ASN A 34 8.15 -7.72 -21.93
C ASN A 34 9.45 -7.98 -21.14
N ARG A 35 9.43 -7.82 -19.81
CA ARG A 35 10.54 -8.17 -18.92
C ARG A 35 10.06 -9.17 -17.88
N ASP A 36 11.00 -9.94 -17.33
CA ASP A 36 10.70 -10.86 -16.23
C ASP A 36 10.27 -10.11 -14.97
N VAL A 37 9.38 -10.74 -14.18
CA VAL A 37 8.82 -10.14 -12.96
C VAL A 37 9.90 -9.75 -11.94
N ARG A 38 10.96 -10.57 -11.82
CA ARG A 38 12.09 -10.36 -10.90
C ARG A 38 12.99 -9.20 -11.31
N GLU A 39 13.08 -8.93 -12.61
CA GLU A 39 13.83 -7.78 -13.13
C GLU A 39 13.01 -6.48 -13.01
N TYR A 40 11.70 -6.58 -13.22
CA TYR A 40 10.82 -5.41 -13.18
C TYR A 40 10.55 -4.91 -11.75
N LEU A 41 10.34 -5.83 -10.81
CA LEU A 41 10.04 -5.50 -9.41
C LEU A 41 11.29 -5.66 -8.54
N PRO A 42 11.76 -4.60 -7.87
CA PRO A 42 13.01 -4.65 -7.10
C PRO A 42 12.89 -5.39 -5.76
N PHE A 43 11.68 -5.67 -5.28
CA PHE A 43 11.43 -6.25 -3.96
C PHE A 43 10.61 -7.53 -4.07
N GLU A 44 11.05 -8.58 -3.38
CA GLU A 44 10.36 -9.89 -3.32
C GLU A 44 8.96 -9.80 -2.69
N SER A 45 8.75 -8.86 -1.76
CA SER A 45 7.44 -8.63 -1.15
C SER A 45 6.37 -8.27 -2.18
N LEU A 46 6.76 -7.58 -3.25
CA LEU A 46 5.85 -7.22 -4.33
C LEU A 46 5.51 -8.42 -5.22
N ILE A 47 6.44 -9.37 -5.35
CA ILE A 47 6.23 -10.62 -6.10
C ILE A 47 5.28 -11.53 -5.31
N LEU A 48 5.43 -11.60 -3.99
CA LEU A 48 4.49 -12.32 -3.12
C LEU A 48 3.06 -11.75 -3.24
N ASP A 49 2.91 -10.42 -3.28
CA ASP A 49 1.62 -9.76 -3.51
C ASP A 49 0.99 -10.20 -4.85
N LEU A 50 1.78 -10.41 -5.91
CA LEU A 50 1.27 -10.87 -7.21
C LEU A 50 0.75 -12.30 -7.18
N ASN A 51 1.39 -13.16 -6.40
CA ASN A 51 1.09 -14.59 -6.33
C ASN A 51 -0.14 -14.90 -5.46
N GLN A 52 -0.48 -14.01 -4.52
CA GLN A 52 -1.63 -14.14 -3.62
C GLN A 52 -2.94 -14.67 -4.26
N PRO A 53 -3.42 -14.20 -5.42
CA PRO A 53 -4.61 -14.78 -6.07
C PRO A 53 -4.44 -16.26 -6.45
N PHE A 54 -3.27 -16.68 -6.93
CA PHE A 54 -2.98 -18.07 -7.28
C PHE A 54 -2.89 -18.96 -6.04
N ASP A 55 -2.41 -18.41 -4.92
CA ASP A 55 -2.39 -19.10 -3.62
C ASP A 55 -3.81 -19.41 -3.12
N VAL A 56 -4.75 -18.49 -3.32
CA VAL A 56 -6.15 -18.64 -2.86
C VAL A 56 -6.95 -19.61 -3.73
N THR A 57 -6.64 -19.67 -5.03
CA THR A 57 -7.31 -20.57 -5.99
C THR A 57 -6.56 -21.89 -6.19
N GLU A 58 -5.41 -22.07 -5.54
CA GLU A 58 -4.52 -23.23 -5.69
C GLU A 58 -4.09 -23.50 -7.16
N THR A 59 -4.12 -22.47 -8.02
CA THR A 59 -3.80 -22.57 -9.46
C THR A 59 -2.35 -22.18 -9.78
N LYS A 60 -1.43 -22.41 -8.85
CA LYS A 60 -0.01 -22.10 -9.03
C LYS A 60 0.57 -22.91 -10.20
N GLY A 61 1.15 -22.22 -11.18
CA GLY A 61 1.83 -22.86 -12.31
C GLY A 61 0.93 -23.28 -13.48
N ASN A 62 -0.37 -22.98 -13.43
CA ASN A 62 -1.31 -23.36 -14.50
C ASN A 62 -1.44 -22.30 -15.61
N TYR A 63 -1.03 -21.06 -15.33
CA TYR A 63 -1.25 -19.93 -16.23
C TYR A 63 0.01 -19.10 -16.39
N ASP A 64 0.34 -18.79 -17.64
CA ASP A 64 1.27 -17.73 -17.99
C ASP A 64 0.57 -16.37 -17.93
N VAL A 65 1.28 -15.39 -17.37
CA VAL A 65 0.74 -14.06 -17.08
C VAL A 65 1.48 -13.03 -17.91
N LEU A 66 0.78 -12.45 -18.87
CA LEU A 66 1.28 -11.36 -19.71
C LEU A 66 0.66 -10.05 -19.24
N VAL A 67 1.49 -9.11 -18.80
CA VAL A 67 0.99 -7.86 -18.22
C VAL A 67 1.57 -6.62 -18.88
N ASN A 68 0.68 -5.71 -19.26
CA ASN A 68 1.03 -4.34 -19.64
C ASN A 68 0.61 -3.37 -18.54
N VAL A 69 1.57 -2.62 -17.99
CA VAL A 69 1.35 -1.73 -16.84
C VAL A 69 1.90 -0.33 -17.09
N HIS A 70 1.12 0.68 -16.71
CA HIS A 70 1.51 2.08 -16.78
C HIS A 70 1.01 2.87 -15.56
N GLY A 71 1.74 3.95 -15.23
CA GLY A 71 1.41 4.90 -14.18
C GLY A 71 1.76 4.47 -12.74
N GLY A 72 1.77 5.46 -11.83
CA GLY A 72 2.07 5.28 -10.41
C GLY A 72 3.52 4.87 -10.12
N GLY A 73 3.73 3.97 -9.16
CA GLY A 73 5.04 3.41 -8.81
C GLY A 73 4.93 1.91 -8.50
N PHE A 74 6.06 1.23 -8.28
CA PHE A 74 6.13 -0.25 -8.21
C PHE A 74 5.10 -0.89 -7.25
N THR A 75 4.91 -0.31 -6.06
CA THR A 75 3.92 -0.81 -5.08
C THR A 75 2.49 -0.71 -5.57
N GLY A 76 2.12 0.40 -6.22
CA GLY A 76 0.80 0.59 -6.80
C GLY A 76 0.59 -0.29 -8.03
N GLN A 77 1.65 -0.51 -8.81
CA GLN A 77 1.63 -1.38 -9.96
C GLN A 77 1.42 -2.84 -9.56
N ALA A 78 2.24 -3.39 -8.65
CA ALA A 78 2.09 -4.77 -8.17
C ALA A 78 0.66 -5.07 -7.69
N GLN A 79 0.09 -4.18 -6.87
CA GLN A 79 -1.29 -4.34 -6.38
C GLN A 79 -2.35 -4.17 -7.46
N ALA A 80 -2.09 -3.36 -8.49
CA ALA A 80 -2.95 -3.29 -9.67
C ALA A 80 -2.89 -4.60 -10.46
N ILE A 81 -1.71 -5.16 -10.71
CA ILE A 81 -1.56 -6.45 -11.40
C ILE A 81 -2.29 -7.56 -10.62
N ARG A 82 -2.07 -7.65 -9.29
CA ARG A 82 -2.79 -8.59 -8.40
C ARG A 82 -4.30 -8.55 -8.61
N HIS A 83 -4.87 -7.34 -8.66
CA HIS A 83 -6.30 -7.14 -8.89
C HIS A 83 -6.73 -7.53 -10.32
N GLY A 84 -5.86 -7.33 -11.31
CA GLY A 84 -6.09 -7.77 -12.68
C GLY A 84 -6.10 -9.29 -12.82
N ILE A 85 -5.16 -10.00 -12.17
CA ILE A 85 -5.10 -11.47 -12.15
C ILE A 85 -6.37 -12.04 -11.54
N ALA A 86 -6.81 -11.52 -10.38
CA ALA A 86 -8.03 -11.97 -9.73
C ALA A 86 -9.28 -11.83 -10.63
N ARG A 87 -9.34 -10.82 -11.50
CA ARG A 87 -10.43 -10.65 -12.47
C ARG A 87 -10.32 -11.59 -13.66
N ALA A 88 -9.11 -11.81 -14.18
CA ALA A 88 -8.89 -12.76 -15.25
C ALA A 88 -9.22 -14.20 -14.81
N LEU A 89 -8.91 -14.56 -13.55
CA LEU A 89 -9.30 -15.86 -12.98
C LEU A 89 -10.82 -16.03 -12.88
N LEU A 90 -11.58 -14.95 -12.67
CA LEU A 90 -13.05 -15.01 -12.70
C LEU A 90 -13.62 -15.22 -14.10
N GLU A 91 -12.93 -14.73 -15.14
CA GLU A 91 -13.29 -15.02 -16.52
C GLU A 91 -12.97 -16.47 -16.91
N ALA A 92 -11.94 -17.06 -16.28
CA ALA A 92 -11.62 -18.47 -16.45
C ALA A 92 -12.68 -19.38 -15.80
N ASP A 93 -12.85 -19.29 -14.47
CA ASP A 93 -13.89 -20.03 -13.77
C ASP A 93 -14.65 -19.12 -12.77
N PRO A 94 -15.99 -19.04 -12.88
CA PRO A 94 -16.79 -18.19 -12.00
C PRO A 94 -16.87 -18.71 -10.56
N GLU A 95 -16.52 -19.98 -10.32
CA GLU A 95 -16.55 -20.64 -9.00
C GLU A 95 -15.58 -20.00 -8.00
N TYR A 96 -14.43 -19.49 -8.47
CA TYR A 96 -13.42 -18.87 -7.62
C TYR A 96 -13.89 -17.58 -6.94
N ARG A 97 -15.02 -17.01 -7.37
CA ARG A 97 -15.59 -15.79 -6.79
C ARG A 97 -15.79 -15.88 -5.28
N GLY A 98 -16.21 -17.04 -4.76
CA GLY A 98 -16.40 -17.25 -3.32
C GLY A 98 -15.09 -17.10 -2.53
N SER A 99 -14.04 -17.78 -2.97
CA SER A 99 -12.73 -17.75 -2.32
C SER A 99 -12.03 -16.39 -2.48
N LEU A 100 -12.05 -15.81 -3.68
CA LEU A 100 -11.45 -14.50 -3.95
C LEU A 100 -12.14 -13.35 -3.21
N LYS A 101 -13.47 -13.44 -3.01
CA LYS A 101 -14.22 -12.45 -2.23
C LYS A 101 -13.90 -12.55 -0.73
N ARG A 102 -13.79 -13.77 -0.19
CA ARG A 102 -13.37 -14.01 1.21
C ARG A 102 -11.96 -13.47 1.47
N ALA A 103 -11.05 -13.64 0.53
CA ALA A 103 -9.70 -13.10 0.60
C ALA A 103 -9.60 -11.58 0.33
N GLY A 104 -10.70 -10.91 -0.05
CA GLY A 104 -10.73 -9.46 -0.29
C GLY A 104 -10.03 -8.99 -1.58
N LEU A 105 -9.74 -9.88 -2.52
CA LEU A 105 -8.94 -9.58 -3.73
C LEU A 105 -9.75 -8.91 -4.85
N LEU A 106 -11.08 -9.03 -4.81
CA LEU A 106 -12.00 -8.46 -5.81
C LEU A 106 -12.41 -7.02 -5.54
N THR A 107 -12.09 -6.48 -4.37
CA THR A 107 -12.41 -5.09 -4.04
C THR A 107 -11.27 -4.21 -4.47
N ARG A 108 -11.55 -3.19 -5.29
CA ARG A 108 -10.58 -2.15 -5.58
C ARG A 108 -10.35 -1.33 -4.31
N ASP A 109 -9.11 -1.23 -3.84
CA ASP A 109 -8.81 -0.32 -2.73
C ASP A 109 -8.84 1.15 -3.24
N PRO A 110 -9.78 1.97 -2.71
CA PRO A 110 -10.06 3.32 -3.20
C PRO A 110 -9.11 4.39 -2.66
N ARG A 111 -8.19 4.05 -1.75
CA ARG A 111 -7.31 5.03 -1.10
C ARG A 111 -6.43 5.72 -2.14
N MET A 112 -6.57 7.03 -2.24
CA MET A 112 -5.80 7.92 -3.11
C MET A 112 -5.08 8.97 -2.27
N LYS A 113 -4.00 9.55 -2.81
CA LYS A 113 -3.37 10.70 -2.18
C LYS A 113 -4.34 11.87 -2.23
N GLU A 114 -4.76 12.33 -1.06
CA GLU A 114 -5.62 13.50 -0.95
C GLU A 114 -4.92 14.74 -1.49
N ARG A 115 -5.69 15.59 -2.18
CA ARG A 115 -5.18 16.87 -2.66
C ARG A 115 -4.80 17.72 -1.47
N LYS A 116 -3.57 18.22 -1.46
CA LYS A 116 -3.15 19.18 -0.42
C LYS A 116 -3.86 20.52 -0.65
N ASN A 117 -4.75 20.90 0.27
CA ASN A 117 -5.35 22.23 0.30
C ASN A 117 -4.31 23.28 0.70
N GLN A 118 -4.35 24.44 0.04
CA GLN A 118 -3.37 25.51 0.22
C GLN A 118 -3.47 26.15 1.62
N VAL A 119 -4.70 26.28 2.15
CA VAL A 119 -4.99 26.73 3.52
C VAL A 119 -4.39 25.77 4.56
N LEU A 120 -4.63 24.47 4.42
CA LEU A 120 -4.08 23.46 5.33
C LEU A 120 -2.55 23.36 5.24
N LYS A 121 -1.95 23.60 4.06
CA LYS A 121 -0.49 23.69 3.92
C LYS A 121 0.10 24.85 4.72
N GLN A 122 -0.48 26.04 4.64
CA GLN A 122 0.00 27.20 5.40
C GLN A 122 -0.09 26.95 6.92
N LEU A 123 -1.19 26.37 7.39
CA LEU A 123 -1.37 26.02 8.81
C LEU A 123 -0.37 24.95 9.28
N VAL A 124 -0.17 23.88 8.52
CA VAL A 124 0.81 22.82 8.87
C VAL A 124 2.24 23.37 8.88
N VAL A 125 2.60 24.26 7.94
CA VAL A 125 3.93 24.89 7.92
C VAL A 125 4.08 25.88 9.09
N HIS A 126 3.04 26.63 9.43
CA HIS A 126 3.05 27.57 10.56
C HIS A 126 3.25 26.84 11.89
N LEU A 127 2.53 25.74 12.13
CA LEU A 127 2.68 24.93 13.35
C LEU A 127 4.06 24.26 13.44
N ASN A 128 4.62 23.80 12.32
CA ASN A 128 5.98 23.23 12.30
C ASN A 128 7.08 24.30 12.42
N SER A 129 6.80 25.56 12.09
CA SER A 129 7.69 26.71 12.36
C SER A 129 7.62 27.17 13.82
N GLN A 130 6.55 26.82 14.53
CA GLN A 130 6.41 26.99 15.98
C GLN A 130 6.96 25.79 16.76
N ASN A 131 7.86 24.98 16.16
CA ASN A 131 8.87 24.26 16.95
C ASN A 131 9.82 25.30 17.59
N VAL A 132 9.27 26.08 18.53
CA VAL A 132 9.99 26.65 19.63
C VAL A 132 10.73 25.46 20.22
N ASN A 133 12.05 25.47 20.10
CA ASN A 133 12.90 24.52 20.80
C ASN A 133 12.48 24.52 22.27
N CYS A 134 11.68 23.54 22.69
CA CYS A 134 11.24 23.35 24.06
C CYS A 134 12.39 22.82 24.94
N ARG A 135 13.61 23.27 24.66
CA ARG A 135 14.87 22.99 25.38
C ARG A 135 15.65 24.24 25.74
N THR A 136 15.15 25.46 25.49
CA THR A 136 15.88 26.70 25.83
C THR A 136 15.05 27.74 26.59
N ILE A 137 13.96 27.32 27.25
CA ILE A 137 13.27 28.14 28.26
C ILE A 137 13.56 27.67 29.70
N CYS A 138 14.22 26.51 29.89
CA CYS A 138 14.49 25.95 31.23
C CYS A 138 15.86 26.27 31.86
N THR A 139 16.71 27.12 31.27
CA THR A 139 18.03 27.43 31.88
C THR A 139 18.43 28.90 31.89
N LYS A 140 17.52 29.83 31.60
CA LYS A 140 17.77 31.28 31.75
C LYS A 140 16.88 31.96 32.79
N HIS A 141 16.62 31.25 33.89
CA HIS A 141 16.34 31.89 35.18
C HIS A 141 16.88 31.07 36.36
N LEU A 142 18.05 30.45 36.20
CA LEU A 142 18.99 30.37 37.31
C LEU A 142 19.64 31.75 37.42
N ASP A 143 18.92 32.67 38.07
CA ASP A 143 19.40 33.89 38.73
C ASP A 143 18.15 34.69 39.10
N ILE A 144 17.46 34.19 40.12
CA ILE A 144 16.89 34.87 41.30
C ILE A 144 16.51 33.72 42.24
N MET A 145 17.52 32.93 42.62
CA MET A 145 17.49 32.11 43.82
C MET A 145 17.72 33.06 45.00
N SER A 146 16.68 33.71 45.49
CA SER A 146 16.54 33.98 46.93
C SER A 146 15.19 34.64 47.20
N ARG A 147 14.49 34.07 48.19
CA ARG A 147 13.23 34.54 48.80
C ARG A 147 11.96 34.15 48.04
N CYS A 148 11.22 33.24 48.68
CA CYS A 148 9.75 33.15 48.73
C CYS A 148 9.10 31.80 48.34
N PHE A 149 9.81 30.67 48.38
CA PHE A 149 9.16 29.35 48.22
C PHE A 149 9.54 28.36 49.33
N LEU A 150 9.36 28.81 50.57
CA LEU A 150 9.31 27.97 51.78
C LEU A 150 7.93 28.16 52.41
N ARG A 151 6.90 27.64 51.73
CA ARG A 151 5.58 27.29 52.28
C ARG A 151 4.76 26.63 51.17
N PHE A 152 4.05 25.57 51.51
CA PHE A 152 3.35 24.63 50.62
C PHE A 152 4.17 23.42 50.13
N ALA A 153 4.95 22.84 51.04
CA ALA A 153 4.90 21.40 51.19
C ALA A 153 3.61 21.06 51.95
N ALA A 154 2.58 20.57 51.27
CA ALA A 154 1.49 19.79 51.86
C ALA A 154 0.52 19.28 50.77
N ASN A 155 0.30 17.95 50.80
CA ASN A 155 -0.83 17.19 50.24
C ASN A 155 -0.71 16.82 48.73
N MET A 156 -0.36 15.55 48.43
CA MET A 156 -1.29 14.41 48.20
C MET A 156 -2.04 14.60 46.87
N GLU A 157 -2.04 13.70 45.89
CA GLU A 157 -1.82 12.25 45.85
C GLU A 157 -1.42 11.83 44.41
N CYS A 158 -0.64 10.77 44.34
CA CYS A 158 -0.33 10.03 43.13
C CYS A 158 -1.57 9.22 42.69
N VAL A 159 -1.90 9.24 41.40
CA VAL A 159 -2.72 8.18 40.79
C VAL A 159 -1.96 7.63 39.59
N GLU A 160 -1.43 6.42 39.78
CA GLU A 160 -0.91 5.55 38.74
C GLU A 160 -2.08 5.02 37.89
N TYR A 161 -1.88 4.96 36.56
CA TYR A 161 -2.78 4.26 35.65
C TYR A 161 -2.18 2.90 35.28
N LYS A 162 -2.84 1.84 35.72
CA LYS A 162 -2.89 0.53 35.06
C LYS A 162 -4.33 0.30 34.61
#